data_AF-A0A7S0ZF99-F1
#
_entry.id   AF-A0A7S0ZF99-F1
#
_cell.length_a   1.000
_cell.length_b   1.000
_cell.length_c   1.000
_cell.angle_alpha   90.00
_cell.angle_beta   90.00
_cell.angle_gamma   90.00
#
_symmetry.space_group_name_H-M   'P 1'
#
loop_
_entity.id
_entity.type
_entity.pdbx_description
1 polymer ?
#
loop_
_entity_poly.entity_id
_entity_poly.type
_entity_poly.pdbx_seq_one_letter_code
_entity_poly.pdbx_strand_id
1 'polypeptide(L)'
;MAFIAATTFGGRTLNCNNGVNTCESVGSAVSVQNGRVISMQAFSSIQGVLTDSPRALVSEMSSNGADGVPKANPQELDEVIAAVYKQTFGNAHIMESEKEELAVFESEFRISRSVREFVRALAKSNAYTSRFLDGNSQYRFFELNFKHLLGRGPRSQAEIATHFAIYAEGGFTAVIDAIVDSEEYSSEFGDVVVPYCRFKGMYPTNEEFNRMLVLKGTPSSSDKASKGRSKLCYSIATGGSQNWLSMTKGLPFGTERGTGFQNAYPSRNRNAKTRVGTKIPGGVVFN
;
A
#
# COMPACT_ATOMS: atom_id res chain seq x y z
N MET A 1 52.09 -24.67 20.75
CA MET A 1 53.07 -25.35 19.88
C MET A 1 52.70 -25.08 18.44
N ALA A 2 53.54 -24.31 17.75
CA ALA A 2 53.47 -24.10 16.32
C ALA A 2 53.81 -25.40 15.58
N PHE A 3 53.23 -25.62 14.40
CA PHE A 3 54.00 -26.08 13.24
C PHE A 3 53.31 -25.65 11.94
N ILE A 4 54.07 -24.86 11.19
CA ILE A 4 53.86 -24.42 9.81
C ILE A 4 54.65 -25.39 8.91
N ALA A 5 54.09 -25.83 7.78
CA ALA A 5 54.82 -26.31 6.60
C ALA A 5 53.85 -26.31 5.39
N ALA A 6 53.98 -25.37 4.45
CA ALA A 6 54.75 -25.45 3.19
C ALA A 6 53.98 -26.16 2.06
N THR A 7 53.28 -25.43 1.20
CA THR A 7 53.67 -25.00 -0.17
C THR A 7 53.82 -26.12 -1.21
N THR A 8 52.92 -26.12 -2.21
CA THR A 8 53.29 -26.27 -3.63
C THR A 8 52.40 -25.38 -4.48
N PHE A 9 53.09 -24.49 -5.21
CA PHE A 9 52.59 -23.62 -6.26
C PHE A 9 52.15 -24.45 -7.48
N GLY A 10 51.00 -24.13 -8.06
CA GLY A 10 50.53 -24.70 -9.32
C GLY A 10 49.39 -23.85 -9.85
N GLY A 11 49.74 -22.83 -10.64
CA GLY A 11 48.80 -21.85 -11.15
C GLY A 11 47.76 -22.44 -12.10
N ARG A 12 46.52 -21.96 -11.97
CA ARG A 12 45.64 -21.54 -13.07
C ARG A 12 44.40 -20.91 -12.44
N THR A 13 44.34 -19.59 -12.51
CA THR A 13 43.11 -18.82 -12.43
C THR A 13 42.15 -19.34 -13.50
N LEU A 14 40.88 -19.59 -13.13
CA LEU A 14 39.70 -19.42 -13.99
C LEU A 14 38.42 -19.69 -13.16
N ASN A 15 37.75 -18.58 -12.84
CA ASN A 15 36.30 -18.38 -12.94
C ASN A 15 35.35 -19.35 -12.22
N CYS A 16 34.86 -18.95 -11.03
CA CYS A 16 33.72 -19.57 -10.37
C CYS A 16 32.41 -18.98 -10.96
N ASN A 17 31.61 -19.83 -11.61
CA ASN A 17 30.18 -19.59 -11.79
C ASN A 17 29.42 -20.91 -11.57
N ASN A 18 28.35 -20.78 -10.77
CA ASN A 18 27.28 -21.75 -10.48
C ASN A 18 27.67 -22.86 -9.50
N GLY A 19 27.00 -23.08 -8.38
CA GLY A 19 25.71 -22.57 -7.91
C GLY A 19 24.93 -23.72 -7.30
N VAL A 20 24.91 -23.82 -5.97
CA VAL A 20 23.82 -24.42 -5.19
C VAL A 20 23.88 -23.77 -3.81
N ASN A 21 22.87 -22.96 -3.47
CA ASN A 21 22.52 -22.68 -2.08
C ASN A 21 20.99 -22.47 -2.05
N THR A 22 20.30 -23.47 -1.51
CA THR A 22 18.94 -23.36 -1.01
C THR A 22 18.98 -22.68 0.36
N CYS A 23 18.31 -21.54 0.53
CA CYS A 23 17.91 -21.04 1.84
C CYS A 23 16.90 -19.88 1.70
N GLU A 24 15.81 -20.00 2.45
CA GLU A 24 14.84 -18.96 2.75
C GLU A 24 15.52 -17.73 3.36
N SER A 25 15.25 -16.55 2.81
CA SER A 25 15.09 -15.31 3.58
C SER A 25 14.63 -14.21 2.62
N VAL A 26 13.44 -13.66 2.88
CA VAL A 26 13.02 -12.36 2.35
C VAL A 26 13.88 -11.31 3.05
N GLY A 27 15.11 -11.13 2.56
CA GLY A 27 16.02 -10.10 3.01
C GLY A 27 15.88 -8.89 2.10
N SER A 28 15.18 -7.85 2.56
CA SER A 28 15.30 -6.51 1.99
C SER A 28 16.77 -6.13 1.99
N ALA A 29 17.41 -6.12 0.83
CA ALA A 29 18.78 -5.69 0.71
C ALA A 29 18.85 -4.18 1.01
N VAL A 30 19.46 -3.84 2.14
CA VAL A 30 19.72 -2.46 2.56
C VAL A 30 21.09 -2.09 2.03
N SER A 31 21.15 -1.18 1.05
CA SER A 31 22.41 -0.58 0.61
C SER A 31 22.50 0.84 1.15
N VAL A 32 23.53 1.11 1.96
CA VAL A 32 23.80 2.43 2.53
C VAL A 32 24.71 3.19 1.59
N GLN A 33 24.19 4.21 0.89
CA GLN A 33 25.01 5.28 0.32
C GLN A 33 24.63 6.61 0.95
N ASN A 34 25.63 7.36 1.44
CA ASN A 34 25.49 8.69 2.04
C ASN A 34 24.54 8.79 3.25
N GLY A 35 24.61 7.82 4.18
CA GLY A 35 23.90 7.92 5.47
C GLY A 35 22.37 7.91 5.39
N ARG A 36 21.78 7.70 4.21
CA ARG A 36 20.33 7.46 4.05
C ARG A 36 20.08 5.96 3.97
N VAL A 37 19.20 5.47 4.85
CA VAL A 37 18.55 4.16 4.66
C VAL A 37 17.62 4.31 3.46
N ILE A 38 18.15 4.03 2.26
CA ILE A 38 17.32 3.88 1.08
C ILE A 38 16.86 2.43 1.14
N SER A 39 15.62 2.19 1.59
CA SER A 39 14.98 0.90 1.27
C SER A 39 15.09 0.78 -0.25
N MET A 40 15.72 -0.26 -0.79
CA MET A 40 15.73 -0.48 -2.24
C MET A 40 14.29 -0.71 -2.68
N GLN A 41 13.59 0.38 -2.99
CA GLN A 41 12.27 0.33 -3.54
C GLN A 41 12.44 -0.16 -4.98
N ALA A 42 11.71 -1.22 -5.32
CA ALA A 42 11.66 -1.70 -6.69
C ALA A 42 11.23 -0.54 -7.61
N PHE A 43 11.78 -0.52 -8.83
CA PHE A 43 11.48 0.51 -9.81
C PHE A 43 9.98 0.59 -10.08
N SER A 44 9.43 1.81 -10.05
CA SER A 44 8.04 2.12 -10.39
C SER A 44 8.03 3.32 -11.32
N SER A 45 7.53 3.14 -12.54
CA SER A 45 7.47 4.21 -13.54
C SER A 45 6.43 5.29 -13.25
N ILE A 46 5.53 5.04 -12.29
CA ILE A 46 4.44 5.95 -11.93
C ILE A 46 4.79 6.79 -10.69
N GLN A 47 5.38 6.15 -9.68
CA GLN A 47 5.64 6.80 -8.39
C GLN A 47 6.76 7.83 -8.51
N GLY A 48 6.50 9.07 -8.08
CA GLY A 48 7.49 10.16 -8.13
C GLY A 48 7.77 10.73 -9.54
N VAL A 49 7.11 10.19 -10.58
CA VAL A 49 7.16 10.70 -11.96
C VAL A 49 5.83 11.32 -12.36
N LEU A 50 4.74 10.56 -12.23
CA LEU A 50 3.38 10.97 -12.64
C LEU A 50 2.48 11.31 -11.45
N THR A 51 2.97 11.08 -10.24
CA THR A 51 2.23 11.29 -9.00
C THR A 51 3.03 12.22 -8.10
N ASP A 52 2.32 13.06 -7.36
CA ASP A 52 2.93 13.98 -6.41
C ASP A 52 3.72 13.23 -5.33
N SER A 53 4.74 13.89 -4.79
CA SER A 53 5.48 13.38 -3.65
C SER A 53 4.57 13.23 -2.43
N PRO A 54 4.76 12.18 -1.61
CA PRO A 54 3.93 11.98 -0.43
C PRO A 54 4.10 13.14 0.56
N ARG A 55 3.01 13.52 1.23
CA ARG A 55 3.05 14.49 2.32
C ARG A 55 3.57 13.79 3.57
N ALA A 56 4.59 14.39 4.18
CA ALA A 56 5.25 13.88 5.36
C ALA A 56 5.61 15.06 6.27
N LEU A 57 5.68 14.82 7.58
CA LEU A 57 6.25 15.80 8.49
C LEU A 57 7.73 16.00 8.14
N VAL A 58 8.12 17.24 7.86
CA VAL A 58 9.50 17.54 7.50
C VAL A 58 10.37 17.37 8.76
N SER A 59 11.22 16.35 8.77
CA SER A 59 12.35 16.29 9.69
C SER A 59 13.41 17.27 9.19
N GLU A 60 13.22 18.57 9.40
CA GLU A 60 14.33 19.48 9.22
C GLU A 60 15.39 19.16 10.28
N MET A 61 16.58 18.72 9.83
CA MET A 61 17.80 18.69 10.65
C MET A 61 18.31 20.11 10.97
N SER A 62 17.44 21.12 10.97
CA SER A 62 17.76 22.53 11.10
C SER A 62 17.12 23.12 12.35
N SER A 63 17.97 23.50 13.29
CA SER A 63 17.66 24.07 14.61
C SER A 63 16.87 23.15 15.55
N ASN A 64 17.60 22.28 16.24
CA ASN A 64 17.09 21.67 17.48
C ASN A 64 16.73 22.81 18.45
N GLY A 65 15.43 23.07 18.65
CA GLY A 65 14.96 23.73 19.86
C GLY A 65 15.32 22.87 21.08
N ALA A 66 15.22 23.43 22.29
CA ALA A 66 15.63 22.79 23.54
C ALA A 66 15.08 21.37 23.78
N ASP A 67 13.99 20.97 23.09
CA ASP A 67 13.31 19.69 23.22
C ASP A 67 13.66 18.65 22.13
N GLY A 68 14.56 18.97 21.19
CA GLY A 68 15.02 18.02 20.15
C GLY A 68 14.01 17.67 19.06
N VAL A 69 12.80 18.26 19.07
CA VAL A 69 11.77 18.03 18.05
C VAL A 69 11.76 19.19 17.03
N PRO A 70 11.89 18.94 15.71
CA PRO A 70 11.92 20.00 14.70
C PRO A 70 10.67 20.85 14.77
N LYS A 71 10.82 22.18 14.90
CA LYS A 71 9.69 23.12 14.94
C LYS A 71 9.07 23.21 13.54
N ALA A 72 8.03 22.44 13.30
CA ALA A 72 7.24 22.55 12.08
C ALA A 72 6.48 23.89 12.06
N ASN A 73 6.40 24.53 10.90
CA ASN A 73 5.56 25.70 10.72
C ASN A 73 4.09 25.33 10.95
N PRO A 74 3.29 26.19 11.62
CA PRO A 74 1.88 25.88 11.86
C PRO A 74 1.10 25.65 10.56
N GLN A 75 1.45 26.36 9.49
CA GLN A 75 0.86 26.17 8.16
C GLN A 75 1.16 24.78 7.57
N GLU A 76 2.37 24.27 7.74
CA GLU A 76 2.74 22.93 7.27
C GLU A 76 2.00 21.84 8.05
N LEU A 77 1.81 22.04 9.36
CA LEU A 77 1.01 21.12 10.18
C LEU A 77 -0.44 21.08 9.72
N ASP A 78 -1.02 22.24 9.42
CA ASP A 78 -2.40 22.33 8.93
C ASP A 78 -2.56 21.65 7.56
N GLU A 79 -1.57 21.77 6.67
CA GLU A 79 -1.53 21.04 5.39
C GLU A 79 -1.48 19.52 5.59
N VAL A 80 -0.70 19.04 6.57
CA VAL A 80 -0.61 17.62 6.91
C VAL A 80 -1.93 17.12 7.50
N ILE A 81 -2.54 17.87 8.41
CA ILE A 81 -3.86 17.54 8.99
C ILE A 81 -4.90 17.43 7.87
N ALA A 82 -4.93 18.39 6.94
CA ALA A 82 -5.84 18.36 5.80
C ALA A 82 -5.61 17.14 4.89
N ALA A 83 -4.34 16.76 4.67
CA ALA A 83 -3.99 15.56 3.90
C ALA A 83 -4.43 14.28 4.60
N VAL A 84 -4.23 14.18 5.93
CA VAL A 84 -4.68 13.04 6.73
C VAL A 84 -6.20 12.90 6.68
N TYR A 85 -6.94 14.00 6.82
CA TYR A 85 -8.41 13.96 6.70
C TYR A 85 -8.86 13.49 5.33
N LYS A 86 -8.23 13.97 4.26
CA LYS A 86 -8.56 13.56 2.90
C LYS A 86 -8.27 12.07 2.65
N GLN A 87 -7.24 11.53 3.27
CA GLN A 87 -6.89 10.12 3.14
C GLN A 87 -7.81 9.22 3.99
N THR A 88 -7.91 9.51 5.29
CA THR A 88 -8.61 8.67 6.28
C THR A 88 -10.11 8.65 6.05
N PHE A 89 -10.73 9.79 5.75
CA PHE A 89 -12.15 9.89 5.45
C PHE A 89 -12.46 9.82 3.95
N GLY A 90 -11.44 9.78 3.09
CA GLY A 90 -11.63 9.99 1.65
C GLY A 90 -12.19 11.39 1.37
N ASN A 91 -12.92 11.54 0.26
CA ASN A 91 -13.66 12.76 -0.03
C ASN A 91 -15.01 12.77 0.72
N ALA A 92 -14.97 12.88 2.04
CA ALA A 92 -16.14 12.87 2.92
C ALA A 92 -16.85 14.23 3.02
N HIS A 93 -16.13 15.34 2.81
CA HIS A 93 -16.59 16.72 3.05
C HIS A 93 -17.13 16.91 4.47
N ILE A 94 -16.23 16.85 5.44
CA ILE A 94 -16.52 16.98 6.87
C ILE A 94 -16.95 18.42 7.18
N MET A 95 -18.06 18.57 7.90
CA MET A 95 -18.63 19.88 8.26
C MET A 95 -17.95 20.45 9.51
N GLU A 96 -18.12 21.74 9.78
CA GLU A 96 -17.48 22.43 10.91
C GLU A 96 -17.85 21.80 12.26
N SER A 97 -19.11 21.44 12.47
CA SER A 97 -19.57 20.78 13.70
C SER A 97 -18.88 19.43 13.95
N GLU A 98 -18.61 18.66 12.89
CA GLU A 98 -17.90 17.38 13.00
C GLU A 98 -16.41 17.59 13.23
N LYS A 99 -15.84 18.70 12.73
CA LYS A 99 -14.44 19.05 12.99
C LYS A 99 -14.22 19.45 14.45
N GLU A 100 -15.21 20.06 15.11
CA GLU A 100 -15.13 20.38 16.54
C GLU A 100 -14.95 19.12 17.39
N GLU A 101 -15.62 18.01 17.05
CA GLU A 101 -15.41 16.72 17.72
C GLU A 101 -13.99 16.17 17.52
N LEU A 102 -13.36 16.47 16.38
CA LEU A 102 -12.01 16.01 16.04
C LEU A 102 -10.90 16.96 16.52
N ALA A 103 -11.24 18.16 17.00
CA ALA A 103 -10.28 19.17 17.44
C ALA A 103 -9.38 18.70 18.60
N VAL A 104 -9.88 17.76 19.42
CA VAL A 104 -9.10 17.12 20.49
C VAL A 104 -7.91 16.36 19.88
N PHE A 105 -8.15 15.57 18.83
CA PHE A 105 -7.12 14.79 18.16
C PHE A 105 -6.12 15.67 17.40
N GLU A 106 -6.58 16.78 16.81
CA GLU A 106 -5.68 17.76 16.17
C GLU A 106 -4.73 18.40 17.19
N SER A 107 -5.27 18.76 18.37
CA SER A 107 -4.48 19.34 19.45
C SER A 107 -3.43 18.35 19.98
N GLU A 108 -3.81 17.09 20.13
CA GLU A 108 -2.90 16.00 20.51
C GLU A 108 -1.81 15.76 19.46
N PHE A 109 -2.17 15.81 18.16
CA PHE A 109 -1.20 15.66 17.06
C PHE A 109 -0.19 16.80 17.03
N ARG A 110 -0.60 18.04 17.30
CA ARG A 110 0.31 19.20 17.36
C ARG A 110 1.37 19.05 18.46
N ILE A 111 1.06 18.31 19.52
CA ILE A 111 1.99 18.02 20.63
C ILE A 111 2.86 16.80 20.31
N SER A 112 2.23 15.66 19.98
CA SER A 112 2.92 14.37 19.83
C SER A 112 3.69 14.22 18.51
N ARG A 113 3.29 14.95 17.46
CA ARG A 113 3.87 14.93 16.10
C ARG A 113 3.99 13.53 15.48
N SER A 114 3.12 12.61 15.87
CA SER A 114 3.08 11.25 15.32
C SER A 114 1.85 11.10 14.42
N VAL A 115 2.09 10.92 13.12
CA VAL A 115 1.02 10.76 12.13
C VAL A 115 0.30 9.42 12.33
N ARG A 116 1.03 8.38 12.74
CA ARG A 116 0.49 7.05 13.02
C ARG A 116 -0.58 7.09 14.11
N GLU A 117 -0.27 7.70 15.26
CA GLU A 117 -1.24 7.80 16.37
C GLU A 117 -2.41 8.70 16.01
N PHE A 118 -2.17 9.78 15.27
CA PHE A 118 -3.24 10.63 14.79
C PHE A 118 -4.21 9.87 13.88
N VAL A 119 -3.70 9.08 12.92
CA VAL A 119 -4.53 8.20 12.07
C VAL A 119 -5.28 7.16 12.90
N ARG A 120 -4.65 6.57 13.91
CA ARG A 120 -5.29 5.61 14.83
C ARG A 120 -6.46 6.26 15.58
N ALA A 121 -6.26 7.46 16.14
CA ALA A 121 -7.28 8.20 16.86
C ALA A 121 -8.46 8.56 15.95
N LEU A 122 -8.19 9.03 14.73
CA LEU A 122 -9.24 9.36 13.75
C LEU A 122 -10.04 8.13 13.32
N ALA A 123 -9.39 6.99 13.07
CA ALA A 123 -10.08 5.77 12.68
C ALA A 123 -11.00 5.21 13.79
N LYS A 124 -10.69 5.49 15.07
CA LYS A 124 -11.52 5.13 16.22
C LYS A 124 -12.63 6.14 16.55
N SER A 125 -12.61 7.31 15.91
CA SER A 125 -13.60 8.37 16.16
C SER A 125 -15.01 8.00 15.71
N ASN A 126 -16.01 8.61 16.33
CA ASN A 126 -17.42 8.44 15.96
C ASN A 126 -17.70 8.90 14.52
N ALA A 127 -17.00 9.93 14.06
CA ALA A 127 -17.07 10.40 12.67
C ALA A 127 -16.67 9.31 11.65
N TYR A 128 -15.74 8.42 12.01
CA TYR A 128 -15.32 7.32 11.14
C TYR A 128 -16.32 6.15 11.19
N THR A 129 -16.75 5.75 12.38
CA THR A 129 -17.67 4.62 12.58
C THR A 129 -19.04 4.88 11.96
N SER A 130 -19.62 6.05 12.18
CA SER A 130 -20.93 6.44 11.62
C SER A 130 -20.96 6.37 10.08
N ARG A 131 -19.83 6.61 9.41
CA ARG A 131 -19.72 6.63 7.95
C ARG A 131 -19.38 5.28 7.34
N PHE A 132 -18.47 4.54 7.97
CA PHE A 132 -17.86 3.35 7.37
C PHE A 132 -18.28 2.03 8.03
N LEU A 133 -18.84 2.08 9.25
CA LEU A 133 -19.32 0.90 9.97
C LEU A 133 -20.85 0.77 9.88
N ASP A 134 -21.60 1.72 10.44
CA ASP A 134 -23.04 1.57 10.74
C ASP A 134 -23.92 1.32 9.50
N GLY A 135 -23.54 1.88 8.35
CA GLY A 135 -24.30 1.79 7.09
C GLY A 135 -23.71 0.83 6.04
N ASN A 136 -22.66 0.07 6.38
CA ASN A 136 -21.92 -0.72 5.40
C ASN A 136 -21.89 -2.22 5.74
N SER A 137 -21.79 -3.04 4.69
CA SER A 137 -21.47 -4.46 4.87
C SER A 137 -20.08 -4.62 5.50
N GLN A 138 -19.88 -5.68 6.29
CA GLN A 138 -18.59 -5.94 6.94
C GLN A 138 -17.42 -6.01 5.95
N TYR A 139 -17.62 -6.65 4.78
CA TYR A 139 -16.61 -6.64 3.71
C TYR A 139 -16.30 -5.23 3.18
N ARG A 140 -17.29 -4.32 3.15
CA ARG A 140 -17.08 -2.92 2.76
C ARG A 140 -16.27 -2.17 3.82
N PHE A 141 -16.50 -2.45 5.10
CA PHE A 141 -15.69 -1.90 6.19
C PHE A 141 -14.22 -2.33 6.05
N PHE A 142 -13.95 -3.63 5.89
CA PHE A 142 -12.58 -4.13 5.75
C PHE A 142 -11.86 -3.57 4.51
N GLU A 143 -12.48 -3.59 3.32
CA GLU A 143 -11.83 -3.05 2.12
C GLU A 143 -11.54 -1.54 2.23
N LEU A 144 -12.37 -0.80 2.96
CA LEU A 144 -12.14 0.62 3.22
C LEU A 144 -11.01 0.85 4.22
N ASN A 145 -10.87 0.02 5.26
CA ASN A 145 -9.72 0.13 6.16
C ASN A 145 -8.40 -0.10 5.42
N PHE A 146 -8.33 -1.08 4.52
CA PHE A 146 -7.17 -1.27 3.64
C PHE A 146 -6.88 -0.06 2.76
N LYS A 147 -7.94 0.59 2.24
CA LYS A 147 -7.79 1.82 1.44
C LYS A 147 -7.29 3.00 2.27
N HIS A 148 -7.94 3.28 3.40
CA HIS A 148 -7.70 4.48 4.20
C HIS A 148 -6.37 4.40 4.98
N LEU A 149 -6.07 3.24 5.57
CA LEU A 149 -4.91 3.06 6.45
C LEU A 149 -3.67 2.57 5.70
N LEU A 150 -3.81 1.63 4.77
CA LEU A 150 -2.67 1.03 4.05
C LEU A 150 -2.52 1.53 2.61
N GLY A 151 -3.51 2.26 2.06
CA GLY A 151 -3.44 2.76 0.69
C GLY A 151 -3.48 1.68 -0.40
N ARG A 152 -3.89 0.45 -0.07
CA ARG A 152 -3.92 -0.71 -0.99
C ARG A 152 -5.24 -1.48 -0.92
N GLY A 153 -5.38 -2.49 -1.77
CA GLY A 153 -6.47 -3.47 -1.66
C GLY A 153 -6.05 -4.72 -0.87
N PRO A 154 -7.02 -5.52 -0.39
CA PRO A 154 -6.75 -6.82 0.20
C PRO A 154 -6.22 -7.81 -0.85
N ARG A 155 -5.19 -8.58 -0.51
CA ARG A 155 -4.47 -9.51 -1.40
C ARG A 155 -5.24 -10.81 -1.61
N SER A 156 -5.84 -11.34 -0.54
CA SER A 156 -6.49 -12.64 -0.56
C SER A 156 -7.71 -12.70 0.35
N GLN A 157 -8.54 -13.72 0.16
CA GLN A 157 -9.63 -14.02 1.08
C GLN A 157 -9.11 -14.40 2.47
N ALA A 158 -7.93 -15.01 2.56
CA ALA A 158 -7.32 -15.39 3.83
C ALA A 158 -6.99 -14.16 4.69
N GLU A 159 -6.46 -13.09 4.08
CA GLU A 159 -6.16 -11.83 4.79
C GLU A 159 -7.44 -11.17 5.34
N ILE A 160 -8.54 -11.21 4.59
CA ILE A 160 -9.81 -10.70 5.12
C ILE A 160 -10.35 -11.60 6.23
N ALA A 161 -10.20 -12.92 6.10
CA ALA A 161 -10.63 -13.85 7.14
C ALA A 161 -9.86 -13.65 8.45
N THR A 162 -8.56 -13.31 8.41
CA THR A 162 -7.78 -13.01 9.62
C THR A 162 -8.28 -11.73 10.31
N HIS A 163 -8.58 -10.67 9.55
CA HIS A 163 -9.18 -9.47 10.14
C HIS A 163 -10.60 -9.71 10.66
N PHE A 164 -11.34 -10.63 10.03
CA PHE A 164 -12.65 -11.05 10.52
C PHE A 164 -12.55 -11.77 11.87
N ALA A 165 -11.55 -12.63 12.06
CA ALA A 165 -11.29 -13.30 13.34
C ALA A 165 -10.95 -12.27 14.44
N ILE A 166 -10.05 -11.31 14.14
CA ILE A 166 -9.72 -10.22 15.07
C ILE A 166 -10.96 -9.41 15.44
N TYR A 167 -11.83 -9.13 14.46
CA TYR A 167 -13.09 -8.43 14.70
C TYR A 167 -14.02 -9.20 15.64
N ALA A 168 -14.08 -10.52 15.51
CA ALA A 168 -14.92 -11.37 16.37
C ALA A 168 -14.44 -11.37 17.83
N GLU A 169 -13.13 -11.26 18.06
CA GLU A 169 -12.53 -11.28 19.40
C GLU A 169 -12.51 -9.91 20.08
N GLY A 170 -12.12 -8.86 19.36
CA GLY A 170 -11.83 -7.54 19.92
C GLY A 170 -12.64 -6.39 19.32
N GLY A 171 -13.62 -6.68 18.46
CA GLY A 171 -14.45 -5.68 17.80
C GLY A 171 -13.67 -4.83 16.78
N PHE A 172 -14.22 -3.66 16.45
CA PHE A 172 -13.67 -2.81 15.38
C PHE A 172 -12.36 -2.11 15.77
N THR A 173 -12.19 -1.76 17.04
CA THR A 173 -10.99 -1.06 17.54
C THR A 173 -9.75 -1.95 17.43
N ALA A 174 -9.88 -3.24 17.78
CA ALA A 174 -8.80 -4.20 17.65
C ALA A 174 -8.35 -4.40 16.19
N VAL A 175 -9.28 -4.33 15.24
CA VAL A 175 -8.93 -4.41 13.80
C VAL A 175 -8.11 -3.21 13.36
N ILE A 176 -8.47 -2.01 13.80
CA ILE A 176 -7.73 -0.78 13.48
C ILE A 176 -6.32 -0.85 14.05
N ASP A 177 -6.19 -1.24 15.32
CA ASP A 177 -4.90 -1.37 15.98
C ASP A 177 -4.01 -2.41 15.29
N ALA A 178 -4.56 -3.59 14.97
CA ALA A 178 -3.84 -4.62 14.24
C ALA A 178 -3.33 -4.17 12.85
N ILE A 179 -4.04 -3.26 12.18
CA ILE A 179 -3.60 -2.71 10.88
C ILE A 179 -2.49 -1.67 11.09
N VAL A 180 -2.67 -0.74 12.03
CA VAL A 180 -1.72 0.35 12.30
C VAL A 180 -0.41 -0.18 12.88
N ASP A 181 -0.47 -1.23 13.70
CA ASP A 181 0.70 -1.88 14.32
C ASP A 181 1.38 -2.90 13.42
N SER A 182 0.88 -3.08 12.18
CA SER A 182 1.50 -4.00 11.24
C SER A 182 2.89 -3.53 10.81
N GLU A 183 3.79 -4.49 10.58
CA GLU A 183 5.12 -4.22 10.05
C GLU A 183 5.05 -3.55 8.66
N GLU A 184 4.03 -3.88 7.86
CA GLU A 184 3.79 -3.24 6.57
C GLU A 184 3.55 -1.73 6.73
N TYR A 185 2.70 -1.31 7.67
CA TYR A 185 2.46 0.11 7.94
C TYR A 185 3.74 0.83 8.38
N SER A 186 4.48 0.22 9.31
CA SER A 186 5.72 0.79 9.85
C SER A 186 6.83 0.92 8.80
N SER A 187 6.97 -0.08 7.92
CA SER A 187 7.97 -0.08 6.85
C SER A 187 7.65 0.89 5.71
N GLU A 188 6.37 1.17 5.45
CA GLU A 188 5.93 2.01 4.33
C GLU A 188 5.73 3.48 4.71
N PHE A 189 5.14 3.75 5.88
CA PHE A 189 4.79 5.11 6.32
C PHE A 189 5.56 5.55 7.56
N GLY A 190 5.78 4.62 8.50
CA GLY A 190 6.34 4.93 9.81
C GLY A 190 5.47 5.95 10.56
N ASP A 191 6.11 6.82 11.35
CA ASP A 191 5.42 7.81 12.18
C ASP A 191 5.28 9.20 11.53
N VAL A 192 5.89 9.38 10.37
CA VAL A 192 6.16 10.70 9.76
C VAL A 192 5.33 10.93 8.50
N VAL A 193 5.05 9.87 7.73
CA VAL A 193 4.42 9.98 6.41
C VAL A 193 2.92 9.76 6.52
N VAL A 194 2.12 10.60 5.86
CA VAL A 194 0.67 10.42 5.76
C VAL A 194 0.39 9.20 4.87
N PRO A 195 -0.48 8.25 5.28
CA PRO A 195 -0.83 7.13 4.43
C PRO A 195 -1.29 7.60 3.05
N TYR A 196 -0.85 6.91 2.00
CA TYR A 196 -1.19 7.28 0.63
C TYR A 196 -1.22 6.05 -0.26
N CYS A 197 -1.95 6.13 -1.37
CA CYS A 197 -1.97 5.07 -2.37
C CYS A 197 -0.64 5.05 -3.13
N ARG A 198 0.24 4.10 -2.79
CA ARG A 198 1.58 3.97 -3.37
C ARG A 198 1.62 3.03 -4.59
N PHE A 199 2.30 3.47 -5.64
CA PHE A 199 2.61 2.63 -6.81
C PHE A 199 3.94 1.90 -6.62
N LYS A 200 3.90 0.64 -6.17
CA LYS A 200 5.10 -0.12 -5.76
C LYS A 200 5.93 -0.68 -6.94
N GLY A 201 5.34 -0.78 -8.13
CA GLY A 201 5.94 -1.43 -9.30
C GLY A 201 5.94 -2.96 -9.16
N MET A 202 6.63 -3.48 -8.17
CA MET A 202 6.60 -4.90 -7.80
C MET A 202 5.65 -5.13 -6.62
N TYR A 203 4.51 -5.75 -6.92
CA TYR A 203 3.53 -6.19 -5.94
C TYR A 203 3.68 -7.70 -5.70
N PRO A 204 3.39 -8.21 -4.49
CA PRO A 204 3.41 -9.65 -4.23
C PRO A 204 2.34 -10.38 -5.07
N THR A 205 1.22 -9.71 -5.38
CA THR A 205 0.20 -10.22 -6.31
C THR A 205 -0.27 -9.13 -7.26
N ASN A 206 -0.49 -9.47 -8.53
CA ASN A 206 -1.07 -8.53 -9.50
C ASN A 206 -2.49 -8.08 -9.11
N GLU A 207 -3.25 -8.94 -8.40
CA GLU A 207 -4.61 -8.59 -7.98
C GLU A 207 -4.64 -7.50 -6.89
N GLU A 208 -3.59 -7.36 -6.08
CA GLU A 208 -3.45 -6.25 -5.13
C GLU A 208 -3.49 -4.91 -5.86
N PHE A 209 -2.74 -4.78 -6.96
CA PHE A 209 -2.73 -3.60 -7.80
C PHE A 209 -4.11 -3.34 -8.42
N ASN A 210 -4.74 -4.37 -8.97
CA ASN A 210 -6.06 -4.25 -9.58
C ASN A 210 -7.13 -3.77 -8.58
N ARG A 211 -7.12 -4.34 -7.36
CA ARG A 211 -8.04 -3.99 -6.28
C ARG A 211 -7.78 -2.60 -5.71
N MET A 212 -6.51 -2.22 -5.56
CA MET A 212 -6.10 -0.88 -5.15
C MET A 212 -6.70 0.19 -6.07
N LEU A 213 -6.60 0.00 -7.39
CA LEU A 213 -7.11 0.98 -8.37
C LEU A 213 -8.63 1.16 -8.28
N VAL A 214 -9.38 0.07 -8.10
CA VAL A 214 -10.84 0.12 -7.95
C VAL A 214 -11.27 0.84 -6.67
N LEU A 215 -10.53 0.66 -5.58
CA LEU A 215 -10.79 1.33 -4.31
C LEU A 215 -10.43 2.81 -4.38
N LYS A 216 -9.28 3.17 -4.96
CA LYS A 216 -8.81 4.56 -5.08
C LYS A 216 -9.81 5.42 -5.85
N GLY A 217 -10.28 4.94 -7.02
CA GLY A 217 -11.23 5.67 -7.86
C GLY A 217 -10.66 6.98 -8.44
N THR A 218 -11.53 7.84 -8.94
CA THR A 218 -11.14 9.16 -9.50
C THR A 218 -10.90 10.19 -8.38
N PRO A 219 -10.15 11.28 -8.64
CA PRO A 219 -9.93 12.34 -7.65
C PRO A 219 -11.22 12.97 -7.09
N SER A 220 -12.31 12.93 -7.85
CA SER A 220 -13.65 13.43 -7.48
C SER A 220 -14.59 12.34 -6.93
N SER A 221 -14.09 11.13 -6.68
CA SER A 221 -14.91 10.02 -6.18
C SER A 221 -15.04 10.07 -4.66
N SER A 222 -16.18 9.63 -4.14
CA SER A 222 -16.42 9.48 -2.70
C SER A 222 -16.88 8.05 -2.39
N ASP A 223 -16.48 7.53 -1.23
CA ASP A 223 -16.72 6.15 -0.83
C ASP A 223 -18.16 5.84 -0.41
N LYS A 224 -18.96 6.88 -0.19
CA LYS A 224 -20.40 6.78 0.14
C LYS A 224 -21.27 6.33 -1.04
N ALA A 225 -20.77 6.46 -2.28
CA ALA A 225 -21.56 6.19 -3.48
C ALA A 225 -22.04 4.73 -3.59
N SER A 226 -21.35 3.79 -2.92
CA SER A 226 -21.63 2.35 -3.00
C SER A 226 -22.85 1.91 -2.15
N LYS A 227 -23.51 2.81 -1.40
CA LYS A 227 -24.67 2.51 -0.54
C LYS A 227 -24.46 1.26 0.33
N GLY A 228 -23.31 1.17 1.01
CA GLY A 228 -23.02 0.04 1.90
C GLY A 228 -22.42 -1.22 1.24
N ARG A 229 -22.44 -1.31 -0.10
CA ARG A 229 -22.02 -2.52 -0.82
C ARG A 229 -20.52 -2.53 -1.07
N SER A 230 -19.87 -3.65 -0.75
CA SER A 230 -18.46 -3.86 -1.07
C SER A 230 -18.25 -3.94 -2.59
N LYS A 231 -17.20 -3.28 -3.09
CA LYS A 231 -16.83 -3.34 -4.50
C LYS A 231 -16.07 -4.63 -4.82
N LEU A 232 -15.32 -5.15 -3.85
CA LEU A 232 -14.38 -6.25 -4.08
C LEU A 232 -14.87 -7.62 -3.60
N CYS A 233 -15.91 -7.69 -2.76
CA CYS A 233 -16.37 -8.92 -2.11
C CYS A 233 -16.45 -10.13 -3.06
N TYR A 234 -17.15 -9.97 -4.18
CA TYR A 234 -17.29 -11.07 -5.16
C TYR A 234 -15.94 -11.50 -5.76
N SER A 235 -15.10 -10.55 -6.15
CA SER A 235 -13.80 -10.82 -6.77
C SER A 235 -12.82 -11.50 -5.82
N ILE A 236 -12.89 -11.17 -4.52
CA ILE A 236 -12.05 -11.74 -3.49
C ILE A 236 -12.50 -13.19 -3.22
N ALA A 237 -13.80 -13.42 -3.06
CA ALA A 237 -14.35 -14.74 -2.79
C ALA A 237 -14.15 -15.71 -3.97
N THR A 238 -14.28 -15.25 -5.20
CA THR A 238 -14.16 -16.09 -6.41
C THR A 238 -12.75 -16.19 -6.99
N GLY A 239 -11.80 -15.43 -6.44
CA GLY A 239 -10.46 -15.25 -7.02
C GLY A 239 -10.50 -14.65 -8.42
N GLY A 240 -11.53 -13.86 -8.73
CA GLY A 240 -11.67 -13.11 -9.98
C GLY A 240 -10.95 -11.76 -9.91
N SER A 241 -10.65 -11.21 -11.09
CA SER A 241 -10.09 -9.86 -11.21
C SER A 241 -11.18 -8.80 -11.38
N GLN A 242 -10.77 -7.53 -11.40
CA GLN A 242 -11.65 -6.38 -11.53
C GLN A 242 -12.00 -6.06 -12.99
N ASN A 243 -13.05 -5.26 -13.18
CA ASN A 243 -13.33 -4.65 -14.48
C ASN A 243 -12.23 -3.63 -14.83
N TRP A 244 -11.62 -3.79 -16.01
CA TRP A 244 -10.57 -2.91 -16.53
C TRP A 244 -10.98 -1.43 -16.53
N LEU A 245 -12.24 -1.11 -16.85
CA LEU A 245 -12.70 0.29 -16.91
C LEU A 245 -12.80 0.93 -15.52
N SER A 246 -13.07 0.14 -14.48
CA SER A 246 -13.05 0.64 -13.10
C SER A 246 -11.61 0.89 -12.62
N MET A 247 -10.66 0.06 -13.07
CA MET A 247 -9.24 0.23 -12.75
C MET A 247 -8.63 1.46 -13.43
N THR A 248 -8.92 1.67 -14.72
CA THR A 248 -8.32 2.78 -15.49
C THR A 248 -8.72 4.15 -14.94
N LYS A 249 -9.93 4.26 -14.36
CA LYS A 249 -10.38 5.44 -13.63
C LYS A 249 -9.57 5.75 -12.37
N GLY A 250 -8.89 4.75 -11.79
CA GLY A 250 -8.00 4.91 -10.63
C GLY A 250 -6.56 5.29 -10.96
N LEU A 251 -6.13 5.14 -12.22
CA LEU A 251 -4.76 5.44 -12.66
C LEU A 251 -4.47 6.96 -12.66
N PRO A 252 -3.22 7.42 -12.58
CA PRO A 252 -2.90 8.83 -12.76
C PRO A 252 -2.96 9.26 -14.24
N PHE A 253 -2.91 10.57 -14.48
CA PHE A 253 -2.82 11.13 -15.83
C PHE A 253 -1.51 10.68 -16.53
N GLY A 254 -1.53 10.53 -17.87
CA GLY A 254 -0.35 10.12 -18.64
C GLY A 254 -0.05 8.61 -18.66
N THR A 255 -1.03 7.75 -18.34
CA THR A 255 -0.85 6.28 -18.24
C THR A 255 -1.64 5.48 -19.26
N GLU A 256 -1.95 6.07 -20.43
CA GLU A 256 -2.73 5.40 -21.51
C GLU A 256 -4.03 4.74 -21.02
N ARG A 257 -4.84 5.50 -20.28
CA ARG A 257 -5.98 4.98 -19.52
C ARG A 257 -7.04 4.37 -20.44
N GLY A 258 -7.02 3.05 -20.59
CA GLY A 258 -8.03 2.27 -21.31
C GLY A 258 -7.66 1.86 -22.74
N THR A 259 -6.43 2.12 -23.18
CA THR A 259 -5.90 1.50 -24.40
C THR A 259 -5.68 0.00 -24.18
N GLY A 260 -5.62 -0.78 -25.26
CA GLY A 260 -5.34 -2.22 -25.22
C GLY A 260 -6.55 -3.15 -25.02
N PHE A 261 -7.74 -2.63 -24.70
CA PHE A 261 -8.96 -3.44 -24.73
C PHE A 261 -9.30 -3.84 -26.17
N GLN A 262 -9.28 -5.15 -26.44
CA GLN A 262 -9.75 -5.72 -27.71
C GLN A 262 -11.26 -5.95 -27.61
N ASN A 263 -12.01 -5.71 -28.69
CA ASN A 263 -13.49 -5.81 -28.72
C ASN A 263 -13.98 -7.27 -28.67
N ALA A 264 -13.69 -7.93 -27.56
CA ALA A 264 -13.99 -9.31 -27.22
C ALA A 264 -14.32 -9.38 -25.71
N TYR A 265 -13.79 -10.38 -25.00
CA TYR A 265 -14.04 -10.55 -23.57
C TYR A 265 -12.97 -9.85 -22.70
N PRO A 266 -13.38 -9.19 -21.60
CA PRO A 266 -12.46 -8.46 -20.72
C PRO A 266 -11.69 -9.36 -19.75
N SER A 267 -11.92 -10.68 -19.76
CA SER A 267 -11.34 -11.62 -18.79
C SER A 267 -10.90 -12.93 -19.43
N ARG A 268 -9.94 -13.60 -18.80
CA ARG A 268 -9.43 -14.90 -19.25
C ARG A 268 -10.44 -16.02 -18.96
N ASN A 269 -10.68 -16.88 -19.94
CA ASN A 269 -11.32 -18.16 -19.71
C ASN A 269 -10.32 -19.15 -19.10
N ARG A 270 -10.51 -19.53 -17.83
CA ARG A 270 -9.62 -20.47 -17.11
C ARG A 270 -9.66 -21.89 -17.68
N ASN A 271 -10.74 -22.27 -18.34
CA ASN A 271 -10.95 -23.63 -18.87
C ASN A 271 -10.52 -23.78 -20.34
N ALA A 272 -10.13 -22.69 -21.01
CA ALA A 272 -9.71 -22.73 -22.40
C ALA A 272 -8.34 -23.41 -22.52
N LYS A 273 -8.26 -24.47 -23.34
CA LYS A 273 -7.00 -25.14 -23.69
C LYS A 273 -6.31 -24.37 -24.81
N THR A 274 -5.17 -23.75 -24.51
CA THR A 274 -4.41 -22.95 -25.48
C THR A 274 -3.48 -23.83 -26.32
N ARG A 275 -3.50 -23.69 -27.65
CA ARG A 275 -2.47 -24.21 -28.55
C ARG A 275 -1.52 -23.09 -28.95
N VAL A 276 -0.28 -23.14 -28.48
CA VAL A 276 0.75 -22.16 -28.82
C VAL A 276 1.80 -22.88 -29.67
N GLY A 277 1.93 -22.47 -30.94
CA GLY A 277 2.81 -23.12 -31.90
C GLY A 277 4.14 -22.39 -32.06
N THR A 278 5.25 -23.12 -32.10
CA THR A 278 6.58 -22.61 -32.43
C THR A 278 6.97 -23.02 -33.84
N LYS A 279 7.33 -22.04 -34.68
CA LYS A 279 7.80 -22.31 -36.05
C LYS A 279 9.22 -22.87 -36.02
N ILE A 280 9.46 -23.90 -36.82
CA ILE A 280 10.76 -24.51 -37.08
C ILE A 280 10.95 -24.64 -38.60
N PRO A 281 12.18 -24.84 -39.13
CA PRO A 281 12.42 -24.86 -40.58
C PRO A 281 11.52 -25.83 -41.37
N GLY A 282 11.11 -26.95 -40.76
CA GLY A 282 10.24 -27.95 -41.39
C GLY A 282 8.74 -27.81 -41.12
N GLY A 283 8.29 -26.88 -40.27
CA GLY A 283 6.87 -26.78 -39.90
C GLY A 283 6.58 -26.02 -38.61
N VAL A 284 5.49 -26.40 -37.92
CA VAL A 284 5.06 -25.80 -36.65
C VAL A 284 4.88 -26.90 -35.62
N VAL A 285 5.53 -26.75 -34.46
CA VAL A 285 5.41 -27.66 -33.32
C VAL A 285 4.43 -27.06 -32.32
N PHE A 286 3.48 -27.86 -31.86
CA PHE A 286 2.60 -27.54 -30.73
C PHE A 286 3.01 -28.44 -29.56
N ASN A 287 3.74 -27.87 -28.59
CA ASN A 287 4.14 -28.57 -27.36
C ASN A 287 2.99 -28.58 -26.33
#